data_AF-A0A1V0P2Q1-F1
#
_entry.id   AF-A0A1V0P2Q1-F1
#
_cell.length_a   1.000
_cell.length_b   1.000
_cell.length_c   1.000
_cell.angle_alpha   90.00
_cell.angle_beta   90.00
_cell.angle_gamma   90.00
#
_symmetry.space_group_name_H-M   'P 1'
#
loop_
_entity.id
_entity.type
_entity.pdbx_description
1 polymer ?
#
loop_
_entity_poly.entity_id
_entity_poly.type
_entity_poly.pdbx_seq_one_letter_code
_entity_poly.pdbx_strand_id
1 'polypeptide(L)'
;MTLLNYHKRVFQGIESFRYPVGRYRTENITKKEPVLDGKSVEYASAAMIGDNLAYDFEMEKNRDYSMMEKHEIADQVMKFVSGIWQTHPFREGNTRASAIFLIKYLCHMGFELNNEPFKKNSKFFRDALVLANAATTSRYRTDKYLKWITDNLLFEGTHELVIVPFKG
;
A
#
# COMPACT_ATOMS: atom_id res chain seq x y z
N MET A 1 5.80 16.72 1.42
CA MET A 1 6.27 16.03 0.18
C MET A 1 5.13 15.16 -0.33
N THR A 2 4.71 15.30 -1.59
CA THR A 2 3.55 14.57 -2.12
C THR A 2 3.90 13.14 -2.55
N LEU A 3 2.89 12.25 -2.68
CA LEU A 3 3.06 10.88 -3.21
C LEU A 3 3.75 10.86 -4.59
N LEU A 4 3.44 11.83 -5.45
CA LEU A 4 4.08 12.04 -6.75
C LEU A 4 5.60 12.27 -6.62
N ASN A 5 6.01 13.05 -5.62
CA ASN A 5 7.42 13.32 -5.37
C ASN A 5 8.17 12.09 -4.85
N TYR A 6 7.52 11.25 -4.02
CA TYR A 6 8.11 9.97 -3.64
C TYR A 6 8.29 9.05 -4.84
N HIS A 7 7.26 8.89 -5.67
CA HIS A 7 7.39 8.12 -6.90
C HIS A 7 8.50 8.68 -7.79
N LYS A 8 8.58 10.02 -7.94
CA LYS A 8 9.62 10.65 -8.74
C LYS A 8 11.03 10.33 -8.23
N ARG A 9 11.27 10.52 -6.94
CA ARG A 9 12.58 10.24 -6.32
C ARG A 9 13.03 8.79 -6.45
N VAL A 10 12.08 7.86 -6.49
CA VAL A 10 12.36 6.42 -6.53
C VAL A 10 12.68 5.93 -7.93
N PHE A 11 12.03 6.50 -8.96
CA PHE A 11 12.08 5.97 -10.32
C PHE A 11 12.78 6.89 -11.33
N GLN A 12 13.05 8.15 -10.97
CA GLN A 12 13.79 9.07 -11.84
C GLN A 12 15.22 8.55 -12.06
N GLY A 13 15.62 8.46 -13.33
CA GLY A 13 16.96 8.01 -13.72
C GLY A 13 17.12 6.49 -13.81
N ILE A 14 16.09 5.69 -13.56
CA ILE A 14 16.12 4.24 -13.81
C ILE A 14 15.88 4.00 -15.30
N GLU A 15 16.92 3.66 -16.06
CA GLU A 15 16.84 3.48 -17.52
C GLU A 15 15.83 2.42 -17.96
N SER A 16 15.62 1.38 -17.14
CA SER A 16 14.65 0.31 -17.43
C SER A 16 13.20 0.71 -17.15
N PHE A 17 12.94 1.82 -16.46
CA PHE A 17 11.60 2.27 -16.12
C PHE A 17 10.94 2.94 -17.32
N ARG A 18 9.88 2.33 -17.86
CA ARG A 18 9.27 2.73 -19.14
C ARG A 18 8.09 3.69 -19.01
N TYR A 19 7.56 3.90 -17.81
CA TYR A 19 6.35 4.66 -17.59
C TYR A 19 6.62 6.09 -17.08
N PRO A 20 5.66 7.03 -17.23
CA PRO A 20 5.80 8.37 -16.70
C PRO A 20 6.11 8.39 -15.20
N VAL A 21 7.22 9.03 -14.84
CA VAL A 21 7.69 9.12 -13.46
C VAL A 21 7.08 10.34 -12.77
N GLY A 22 6.43 10.11 -11.62
CA GLY A 22 5.86 11.18 -10.81
C GLY A 22 4.64 11.83 -11.47
N ARG A 23 3.87 11.05 -12.23
CA ARG A 23 2.62 11.46 -12.88
C ARG A 23 1.57 10.39 -12.70
N TYR A 24 0.31 10.80 -12.51
CA TYR A 24 -0.80 9.86 -12.50
C TYR A 24 -0.97 9.19 -13.86
N ARG A 25 -1.42 7.94 -13.85
CA ARG A 25 -1.84 7.26 -15.07
C ARG A 25 -3.08 7.94 -15.64
N THR A 26 -3.19 7.94 -16.96
CA THR A 26 -4.31 8.53 -17.71
C THR A 26 -5.30 7.48 -18.22
N GLU A 27 -5.07 6.21 -17.89
CA GLU A 27 -5.84 5.07 -18.40
C GLU A 27 -6.25 4.14 -17.25
N ASN A 28 -7.40 3.50 -17.41
CA ASN A 28 -7.87 2.47 -16.49
C ASN A 28 -7.02 1.21 -16.60
N ILE A 29 -6.94 0.45 -15.51
CA ILE A 29 -6.11 -0.74 -15.44
C ILE A 29 -6.87 -1.89 -14.80
N THR A 30 -6.51 -3.10 -15.20
CA THR A 30 -6.85 -4.34 -14.53
C THR A 30 -5.58 -5.16 -14.39
N LYS A 31 -5.47 -5.94 -13.32
CA LYS A 31 -4.31 -6.79 -13.08
C LYS A 31 -4.77 -8.16 -12.63
N LYS A 32 -4.23 -9.22 -13.23
CA LYS A 32 -4.48 -10.58 -12.75
C LYS A 32 -3.67 -10.82 -11.49
N GLU A 33 -4.36 -11.06 -10.37
CA GLU A 33 -3.70 -11.29 -9.09
C GLU A 33 -3.76 -12.77 -8.71
N PRO A 34 -2.62 -13.48 -8.60
CA PRO A 34 -2.60 -14.91 -8.27
C PRO A 34 -3.29 -15.24 -6.93
N VAL A 35 -3.14 -14.37 -5.93
CA VAL A 35 -3.77 -14.53 -4.61
C VAL A 35 -5.29 -14.28 -4.62
N LEU A 36 -5.84 -13.81 -5.75
CA LEU A 36 -7.28 -13.67 -5.99
C LEU A 36 -7.77 -14.61 -7.10
N ASP A 37 -7.03 -15.69 -7.37
CA ASP A 37 -7.38 -16.66 -8.43
C ASP A 37 -7.49 -15.98 -9.80
N GLY A 38 -6.53 -15.08 -10.10
CA GLY A 38 -6.45 -14.34 -11.35
C GLY A 38 -7.40 -13.16 -11.48
N LYS A 39 -8.29 -12.92 -10.51
CA LYS A 39 -9.16 -11.73 -10.47
C LYS A 39 -8.34 -10.46 -10.17
N SER A 40 -8.87 -9.31 -10.55
CA SER A 40 -8.28 -8.00 -10.26
C SER A 40 -8.86 -7.38 -9.01
N VAL A 41 -8.04 -6.57 -8.34
CA VAL A 41 -8.53 -5.52 -7.44
C VAL A 41 -9.31 -4.48 -8.25
N GLU A 42 -10.32 -3.88 -7.62
CA GLU A 42 -11.05 -2.73 -8.14
C GLU A 42 -10.23 -1.46 -7.88
N TYR A 43 -9.46 -1.06 -8.88
CA TYR A 43 -8.68 0.18 -8.84
C TYR A 43 -9.54 1.39 -9.21
N ALA A 44 -9.19 2.58 -8.73
CA ALA A 44 -9.88 3.81 -9.11
C ALA A 44 -9.87 4.02 -10.64
N SER A 45 -10.88 4.71 -11.18
CA SER A 45 -10.79 5.15 -12.58
C SER A 45 -9.69 6.21 -12.72
N ALA A 46 -9.04 6.30 -13.88
CA ALA A 46 -7.95 7.25 -14.09
C ALA A 46 -8.36 8.71 -13.86
N ALA A 47 -9.61 9.05 -14.23
CA ALA A 47 -10.18 10.37 -14.01
C ALA A 47 -10.37 10.71 -12.52
N MET A 48 -10.61 9.70 -11.67
CA MET A 48 -10.90 9.88 -10.25
C MET A 48 -9.66 9.77 -9.34
N ILE A 49 -8.46 9.50 -9.88
CA ILE A 49 -7.25 9.33 -9.06
C ILE A 49 -6.98 10.56 -8.18
N GLY A 50 -7.07 11.75 -8.76
CA GLY A 50 -6.81 13.00 -8.05
C GLY A 50 -7.77 13.19 -6.87
N ASP A 51 -9.07 13.03 -7.14
CA ASP A 51 -10.14 13.24 -6.17
C ASP A 51 -10.12 12.18 -5.06
N ASN A 52 -9.92 10.91 -5.40
CA ASN A 52 -9.81 9.83 -4.42
C ASN A 52 -8.63 10.06 -3.47
N LEU A 53 -7.45 10.42 -4.00
CA LEU A 53 -6.31 10.73 -3.15
C LEU A 53 -6.57 11.97 -2.29
N ALA A 54 -7.13 13.05 -2.86
CA ALA A 54 -7.44 14.25 -2.09
C ALA A 54 -8.36 13.93 -0.90
N TYR A 55 -9.39 13.13 -1.14
CA TYR A 55 -10.31 12.66 -0.10
C TYR A 55 -9.58 11.83 0.97
N ASP A 56 -8.82 10.80 0.57
CA ASP A 56 -8.10 9.93 1.50
C ASP A 56 -7.11 10.72 2.38
N PHE A 57 -6.36 11.65 1.78
CA PHE A 57 -5.40 12.49 2.51
C PHE A 57 -6.08 13.48 3.46
N GLU A 58 -7.21 14.07 3.07
CA GLU A 58 -7.96 14.97 3.95
C GLU A 58 -8.59 14.20 5.12
N MET A 59 -9.07 12.98 4.88
CA MET A 59 -9.60 12.13 5.94
C MET A 59 -8.53 11.72 6.94
N GLU A 60 -7.35 11.37 6.45
CA GLU A 60 -6.21 11.04 7.30
C GLU A 60 -5.71 12.24 8.10
N LYS A 61 -5.60 13.41 7.47
CA LYS A 61 -5.17 14.66 8.13
C LYS A 61 -6.09 15.06 9.30
N ASN A 62 -7.39 14.80 9.17
CA ASN A 62 -8.38 15.12 10.20
C ASN A 62 -8.55 14.02 11.25
N ARG A 63 -7.77 12.95 11.18
CA ARG A 63 -7.82 11.86 12.16
C ARG A 63 -7.13 12.27 13.46
N ASP A 64 -7.82 12.06 14.56
CA ASP A 64 -7.24 12.22 15.90
C ASP A 64 -6.55 10.93 16.34
N TYR A 65 -5.25 11.02 16.59
CA TYR A 65 -4.39 9.93 17.06
C TYR A 65 -4.06 10.03 18.56
N SER A 66 -4.47 11.09 19.23
CA SER A 66 -4.01 11.44 20.59
C SER A 66 -4.39 10.41 21.67
N MET A 67 -5.49 9.68 21.45
CA MET A 67 -6.03 8.68 22.39
C MET A 67 -5.84 7.24 21.91
N MET A 68 -5.05 7.02 20.85
CA MET A 68 -4.82 5.68 20.29
C MET A 68 -3.53 5.08 20.81
N GLU A 69 -3.55 3.78 21.06
CA GLU A 69 -2.33 3.02 21.35
C GLU A 69 -1.46 2.88 20.10
N LYS A 70 -0.15 2.67 20.28
CA LYS A 70 0.80 2.58 19.14
C LYS A 70 0.38 1.56 18.08
N HIS A 71 -0.17 0.42 18.50
CA HIS A 71 -0.66 -0.61 17.57
C HIS A 71 -1.85 -0.11 16.73
N GLU A 72 -2.79 0.60 17.36
CA GLU A 72 -3.95 1.17 16.67
C GLU A 72 -3.51 2.25 15.67
N ILE A 73 -2.57 3.11 16.06
CA ILE A 73 -1.98 4.12 15.16
C ILE A 73 -1.38 3.42 13.93
N ALA A 74 -0.55 2.41 14.14
CA ALA A 74 0.11 1.68 13.06
C ALA A 74 -0.89 0.99 12.11
N ASP A 75 -1.95 0.38 12.66
CA ASP A 75 -3.01 -0.24 11.86
C ASP A 75 -3.81 0.78 11.03
N GLN A 76 -4.15 1.94 11.61
CA GLN A 76 -4.84 3.00 10.87
C GLN A 76 -3.96 3.56 9.75
N VAL A 77 -2.68 3.79 10.02
CA VAL A 77 -1.71 4.25 9.02
C VAL A 77 -1.55 3.20 7.90
N MET A 78 -1.43 1.92 8.23
CA MET A 78 -1.36 0.85 7.24
C MET A 78 -2.63 0.79 6.37
N LYS A 79 -3.80 0.97 6.98
CA LYS A 79 -5.08 1.04 6.26
C LYS A 79 -5.15 2.24 5.32
N PHE A 80 -4.71 3.40 5.76
CA PHE A 80 -4.62 4.61 4.92
C PHE A 80 -3.72 4.37 3.70
N VAL A 81 -2.52 3.83 3.90
CA VAL A 81 -1.61 3.53 2.78
C VAL A 81 -2.13 2.44 1.86
N SER A 82 -2.86 1.46 2.41
CA SER A 82 -3.58 0.46 1.62
C SER A 82 -4.59 1.10 0.67
N GLY A 83 -5.34 2.12 1.13
CA GLY A 83 -6.24 2.92 0.30
C GLY A 83 -5.53 3.67 -0.84
N ILE A 84 -4.39 4.31 -0.53
CA ILE A 84 -3.53 4.93 -1.56
C ILE A 84 -3.12 3.89 -2.62
N TRP A 85 -2.72 2.69 -2.18
CA TRP A 85 -2.33 1.62 -3.10
C TRP A 85 -3.49 1.11 -3.96
N GLN A 86 -4.70 1.03 -3.39
CA GLN A 86 -5.93 0.66 -4.12
C GLN A 86 -6.33 1.72 -5.15
N THR A 87 -6.14 3.00 -4.86
CA THR A 87 -6.32 4.06 -5.88
C THR A 87 -5.38 3.85 -7.08
N HIS A 88 -4.21 3.24 -6.84
CA HIS A 88 -3.25 2.80 -7.85
C HIS A 88 -2.87 3.92 -8.83
N PRO A 89 -2.35 5.05 -8.33
CA PRO A 89 -2.20 6.28 -9.12
C PRO A 89 -1.21 6.17 -10.29
N PHE A 90 -0.25 5.25 -10.25
CA PHE A 90 0.82 5.16 -11.25
C PHE A 90 0.61 3.98 -12.20
N ARG A 91 1.20 4.02 -13.41
CA ARG A 91 1.21 2.86 -14.32
C ARG A 91 2.05 1.71 -13.77
N GLU A 92 3.18 2.02 -13.16
CA GLU A 92 4.09 1.09 -12.50
C GLU A 92 4.61 1.72 -11.20
N GLY A 93 5.11 0.91 -10.27
CA GLY A 93 5.80 1.43 -9.09
C GLY A 93 4.92 1.70 -7.87
N ASN A 94 3.61 1.46 -7.93
CA ASN A 94 2.67 1.72 -6.84
C ASN A 94 3.09 1.06 -5.52
N THR A 95 3.41 -0.24 -5.51
CA THR A 95 3.79 -0.94 -4.27
C THR A 95 5.02 -0.32 -3.60
N ARG A 96 6.06 0.01 -4.39
CA ARG A 96 7.29 0.60 -3.84
C ARG A 96 7.06 2.04 -3.38
N ALA A 97 6.29 2.83 -4.12
CA ALA A 97 5.92 4.18 -3.73
C ALA A 97 5.09 4.17 -2.42
N SER A 98 4.11 3.27 -2.29
CA SER A 98 3.33 3.08 -1.07
C SER A 98 4.19 2.63 0.11
N ALA A 99 5.11 1.68 -0.07
CA ALA A 99 6.03 1.25 1.00
C ALA A 99 6.89 2.41 1.51
N ILE A 100 7.45 3.21 0.61
CA ILE A 100 8.28 4.37 0.98
C ILE A 100 7.46 5.45 1.66
N PHE A 101 6.24 5.70 1.17
CA PHE A 101 5.32 6.62 1.82
C PHE A 101 4.98 6.15 3.24
N LEU A 102 4.63 4.87 3.42
CA LEU A 102 4.36 4.25 4.71
C LEU A 102 5.54 4.43 5.68
N ILE A 103 6.75 4.10 5.26
CA ILE A 103 7.97 4.26 6.07
C ILE A 103 8.12 5.70 6.52
N LYS A 104 8.03 6.65 5.58
CA LYS A 104 8.21 8.07 5.90
C LYS A 104 7.13 8.60 6.82
N TYR A 105 5.89 8.13 6.66
CA TYR A 105 4.78 8.57 7.47
C TYR A 105 4.83 7.97 8.88
N LEU A 106 5.10 6.68 9.03
CA LEU A 106 5.31 6.07 10.34
C LEU A 106 6.52 6.69 11.07
N CYS A 107 7.64 6.97 10.38
CA CYS A 107 8.76 7.69 11.01
C CYS A 107 8.38 9.10 11.46
N HIS A 108 7.53 9.79 10.70
CA HIS A 108 7.01 11.10 11.10
C HIS A 108 6.11 10.99 12.35
N MET A 109 5.39 9.88 12.51
CA MET A 109 4.58 9.56 13.68
C MET A 109 5.39 9.04 14.89
N GLY A 110 6.72 9.00 14.80
CA GLY A 110 7.61 8.60 15.91
C GLY A 110 7.94 7.10 15.98
N PHE A 111 7.64 6.32 14.94
CA PHE A 111 8.09 4.93 14.83
C PHE A 111 9.50 4.84 14.25
N GLU A 112 10.26 3.83 14.67
CA GLU A 112 11.60 3.56 14.14
C GLU A 112 11.54 2.40 13.15
N LEU A 113 11.72 2.68 11.86
CA LEU A 113 11.70 1.68 10.81
C LEU A 113 12.60 2.06 9.64
N ASN A 114 13.14 1.06 8.97
CA ASN A 114 13.92 1.22 7.74
C ASN A 114 13.26 0.45 6.58
N ASN A 115 13.86 0.51 5.38
CA ASN A 115 13.29 -0.10 4.17
C ASN A 115 13.64 -1.59 3.98
N GLU A 116 14.55 -2.15 4.78
CA GLU A 116 15.03 -3.52 4.59
C GLU A 116 13.91 -4.57 4.68
N PRO A 117 12.99 -4.52 5.67
CA PRO A 117 11.89 -5.47 5.75
C PRO A 117 11.00 -5.49 4.51
N PHE A 118 10.68 -4.33 3.92
CA PHE A 118 9.87 -4.25 2.71
C PHE A 118 10.61 -4.75 1.48
N LYS A 119 11.93 -4.53 1.41
CA LYS A 119 12.77 -5.06 0.34
C LYS A 119 12.81 -6.60 0.38
N LYS A 120 13.00 -7.18 1.57
CA LYS A 120 13.03 -8.63 1.80
C LYS A 120 11.67 -9.29 1.58
N ASN A 121 10.58 -8.62 1.95
CA ASN A 121 9.21 -9.16 1.90
C ASN A 121 8.33 -8.50 0.83
N SER A 122 8.93 -8.00 -0.26
CA SER A 122 8.22 -7.19 -1.27
C SER A 122 7.02 -7.92 -1.91
N LYS A 123 7.17 -9.23 -2.19
CA LYS A 123 6.07 -10.06 -2.70
C LYS A 123 4.96 -10.22 -1.66
N PHE A 124 5.31 -10.56 -0.42
CA PHE A 124 4.34 -10.70 0.66
C PHE A 124 3.54 -9.40 0.86
N PHE A 125 4.24 -8.26 0.94
CA PHE A 125 3.58 -6.96 1.13
C PHE A 125 2.63 -6.63 -0.02
N ARG A 126 3.05 -6.86 -1.28
CA ARG A 126 2.17 -6.69 -2.46
C ARG A 126 0.93 -7.57 -2.36
N ASP A 127 1.11 -8.86 -2.07
CA ASP A 127 0.02 -9.81 -2.02
C ASP A 127 -0.92 -9.54 -0.83
N ALA A 128 -0.40 -9.06 0.29
CA ALA A 128 -1.19 -8.60 1.44
C ALA A 128 -2.05 -7.37 1.08
N LEU A 129 -1.48 -6.40 0.35
CA LEU A 129 -2.23 -5.25 -0.18
C LEU A 129 -3.33 -5.68 -1.15
N VAL A 130 -3.06 -6.66 -2.01
CA VAL A 130 -4.07 -7.23 -2.91
C VAL A 130 -5.24 -7.82 -2.13
N LEU A 131 -4.96 -8.64 -1.11
CA LEU A 131 -5.99 -9.30 -0.31
C LEU A 131 -6.81 -8.31 0.53
N ALA A 132 -6.17 -7.29 1.09
CA ALA A 132 -6.85 -6.25 1.87
C ALA A 132 -7.83 -5.43 1.03
N ASN A 133 -7.51 -5.24 -0.26
CA ASN A 133 -8.29 -4.45 -1.22
C ASN A 133 -9.09 -5.31 -2.21
N ALA A 134 -9.25 -6.61 -1.97
CA ALA A 134 -10.13 -7.42 -2.79
C ALA A 134 -11.58 -6.89 -2.70
N ALA A 135 -12.39 -7.15 -3.75
CA ALA A 135 -13.80 -6.77 -3.77
C ALA A 135 -14.52 -7.19 -2.48
N THR A 136 -15.48 -6.41 -2.01
CA THR A 136 -16.23 -6.68 -0.76
C THR A 136 -16.89 -8.07 -0.75
N THR A 137 -17.29 -8.56 -1.92
CA THR A 137 -17.89 -9.89 -2.12
C THR A 137 -16.88 -11.02 -2.28
N SER A 138 -15.58 -10.70 -2.31
CA SER A 138 -14.52 -11.70 -2.49
C SER A 138 -14.29 -12.50 -1.23
N ARG A 139 -14.37 -13.84 -1.33
CA ARG A 139 -14.00 -14.77 -0.24
C ARG A 139 -12.53 -14.66 0.19
N TYR A 140 -11.68 -14.09 -0.65
CA TYR A 140 -10.25 -13.93 -0.36
C TYR A 140 -9.94 -12.68 0.45
N ARG A 141 -10.91 -11.76 0.61
CA ARG A 141 -10.67 -10.46 1.23
C ARG A 141 -10.26 -10.63 2.70
N THR A 142 -9.10 -10.10 3.07
CA THR A 142 -8.62 -10.10 4.46
C THR A 142 -7.54 -9.05 4.67
N ASP A 143 -7.54 -8.41 5.84
CA ASP A 143 -6.48 -7.49 6.27
C ASP A 143 -5.43 -8.16 7.18
N LYS A 144 -5.61 -9.45 7.48
CA LYS A 144 -4.76 -10.23 8.40
C LYS A 144 -3.26 -10.12 8.07
N TYR A 145 -2.91 -10.24 6.79
CA TYR A 145 -1.52 -10.23 6.37
C TYR A 145 -0.88 -8.84 6.45
N LEU A 146 -1.66 -7.77 6.33
CA LEU A 146 -1.17 -6.42 6.60
C LEU A 146 -0.89 -6.25 8.09
N LYS A 147 -1.77 -6.73 8.97
CA LYS A 147 -1.54 -6.73 10.43
C LYS A 147 -0.29 -7.52 10.81
N TRP A 148 -0.09 -8.70 10.23
CA TRP A 148 1.10 -9.53 10.48
C TRP A 148 2.40 -8.84 10.12
N ILE A 149 2.49 -8.22 8.94
CA ILE A 149 3.71 -7.47 8.59
C ILE A 149 3.85 -6.22 9.46
N THR A 150 2.77 -5.50 9.79
CA THR A 150 2.83 -4.37 10.74
C THR A 150 3.41 -4.79 12.09
N ASP A 151 2.92 -5.91 12.64
CA ASP A 151 3.36 -6.44 13.93
C ASP A 151 4.84 -6.85 13.91
N ASN A 152 5.27 -7.58 12.88
CA ASN A 152 6.69 -7.92 12.70
C ASN A 152 7.58 -6.68 12.49
N LEU A 153 7.05 -5.61 11.91
CA LEU A 153 7.81 -4.40 11.62
C LEU A 153 8.01 -3.52 12.85
N LEU A 154 7.01 -3.45 13.73
CA LEU A 154 6.91 -2.38 14.73
C LEU A 154 6.81 -2.87 16.18
N PHE A 155 6.44 -4.14 16.39
CA PHE A 155 6.04 -4.64 17.71
C PHE A 155 6.64 -6.02 18.04
N GLU A 156 7.82 -6.33 17.49
CA GLU A 156 8.55 -7.59 17.73
C GLU A 156 7.77 -8.87 17.34
N GLY A 157 6.76 -8.72 16.47
CA GLY A 157 6.00 -9.85 15.96
C GLY A 157 6.90 -10.88 15.24
N THR A 158 6.57 -12.15 15.41
CA THR A 158 7.31 -13.28 14.82
C THR A 158 6.47 -14.07 13.81
N HIS A 159 5.50 -13.41 13.16
CA HIS A 159 4.64 -14.05 12.18
C HIS A 159 5.47 -14.55 10.99
N GLU A 160 5.17 -15.75 10.52
CA GLU A 160 5.74 -16.24 9.27
C GLU A 160 5.10 -15.47 8.10
N LEU A 161 5.91 -14.69 7.38
CA LEU A 161 5.45 -13.84 6.26
C LEU A 161 5.28 -14.66 4.98
N VAL A 162 4.36 -15.60 5.00
CA VAL A 162 3.99 -16.47 3.88
C VAL A 162 2.48 -16.40 3.66
N ILE A 163 2.08 -16.16 2.41
CA ILE A 163 0.68 -16.24 1.98
C ILE A 163 0.54 -17.51 1.17
N VAL A 164 -0.15 -18.49 1.73
CA VAL A 164 -0.52 -19.71 1.01
C VAL A 164 -1.77 -19.42 0.19
N PRO A 165 -1.74 -19.54 -1.15
CA PRO A 165 -2.93 -19.35 -1.97
C PRO A 165 -4.02 -20.32 -1.53
N PHE A 166 -5.24 -19.82 -1.40
CA PHE A 166 -6.41 -20.68 -1.18
C PHE A 166 -6.48 -21.69 -2.32
N LYS A 167 -6.29 -22.97 -2.03
CA LYS A 167 -6.65 -24.04 -2.95
C LYS A 167 -8.17 -24.21 -2.82
N GLY A 168 -8.88 -23.87 -3.89
CA GLY A 168 -10.33 -24.04 -3.99
C GLY A 168 -10.75 -25.49 -3.90
#